data_AF-A0A8S0FRX8-F1
#
_entry.id   AF-A0A8S0FRX8-F1
#
_cell.length_a   1.000
_cell.length_b   1.000
_cell.length_c   1.000
_cell.angle_alpha   90.00
_cell.angle_beta   90.00
_cell.angle_gamma   90.00
#
_symmetry.space_group_name_H-M   'P 1'
#
loop_
_entity.id
_entity.type
_entity.pdbx_description
1 polymer ?
#
loop_
_entity_poly.entity_id
_entity_poly.type
_entity_poly.pdbx_seq_one_letter_code
_entity_poly.pdbx_strand_id
1 'polypeptide(L)'
;MALIDVPQMKPLVHVSGMFGAWRGNTSWVAPLAWHPENRNAVILVDLAGDISPLLELDSDTLRERLYTAKADLGDNAAVPVKLVHINKCPVLAQANTLRPEDADRLGINRQHCLDNLKILRENPQVREKVVAIFAEAEPFTPSDNVDAQLYNGFFAARE
;
A
#
# COMPACT_ATOMS: atom_id res chain seq x y z
N MET A 1 14.62 1.20 16.43
CA MET A 1 13.18 1.01 16.17
C MET A 1 12.89 1.31 14.71
N ALA A 2 11.99 0.52 14.15
CA ALA A 2 11.84 0.21 12.73
C ALA A 2 11.54 1.43 11.84
N LEU A 3 11.89 1.34 10.56
CA LEU A 3 11.69 2.38 9.54
C LEU A 3 10.26 2.94 9.49
N ILE A 4 9.28 2.14 9.91
CA ILE A 4 7.85 2.42 9.81
C ILE A 4 7.38 3.26 10.99
N ASP A 5 7.00 4.51 10.71
CA ASP A 5 6.35 5.42 11.65
C ASP A 5 5.00 5.86 11.05
N VAL A 6 3.96 5.11 11.45
CA VAL A 6 2.57 5.32 11.02
C VAL A 6 2.03 6.68 11.50
N PRO A 7 2.13 7.06 12.79
CA PRO A 7 1.59 8.34 13.27
C PRO A 7 2.11 9.55 12.49
N GLN A 8 3.41 9.59 12.19
CA GLN A 8 4.01 10.72 11.46
C GLN A 8 3.93 10.59 9.93
N MET A 9 3.36 9.48 9.42
CA MET A 9 3.41 9.11 8.00
C MET A 9 4.82 9.29 7.42
N LYS A 10 5.84 8.81 8.14
CA LYS A 10 7.23 9.08 7.74
C LYS A 10 7.48 8.48 6.36
N PRO A 11 7.86 9.28 5.35
CA PRO A 11 8.05 8.76 4.00
C PRO A 11 9.24 7.82 3.95
N LEU A 12 9.09 6.76 3.16
CA LEU A 12 10.09 5.72 2.94
C LEU A 12 10.31 5.52 1.44
N VAL A 13 11.51 5.09 1.08
CA VAL A 13 11.76 4.50 -0.24
C VAL A 13 11.35 3.03 -0.17
N HIS A 14 10.60 2.57 -1.17
CA HIS A 14 10.25 1.17 -1.29
C HIS A 14 10.57 0.68 -2.70
N VAL A 15 11.22 -0.48 -2.79
CA VAL A 15 11.50 -1.17 -4.05
C VAL A 15 10.64 -2.44 -4.13
N SER A 16 9.88 -2.58 -5.20
CA SER A 16 8.94 -3.68 -5.43
C SER A 16 8.59 -3.83 -6.90
N GLY A 17 8.59 -5.09 -7.38
CA GLY A 17 8.19 -5.43 -8.75
C GLY A 17 6.84 -4.83 -9.17
N MET A 18 5.90 -4.71 -8.22
CA MET A 18 4.55 -4.18 -8.43
C MET A 18 4.52 -2.72 -8.92
N PHE A 19 5.59 -1.96 -8.69
CA PHE A 19 5.68 -0.57 -9.14
C PHE A 19 5.95 -0.43 -10.64
N GLY A 20 6.47 -1.48 -11.28
CA GLY A 20 6.80 -1.50 -12.72
C GLY A 20 8.26 -1.13 -13.01
N ALA A 21 8.82 -1.78 -14.03
CA ALA A 21 10.22 -1.60 -14.44
C ALA A 21 10.50 -0.18 -14.99
N TRP A 22 9.48 0.50 -15.52
CA TRP A 22 9.59 1.84 -16.09
C TRP A 22 10.06 2.92 -15.10
N ARG A 23 9.86 2.70 -13.78
CA ARG A 23 10.40 3.55 -12.70
C ARG A 23 11.42 2.82 -11.83
N GLY A 24 12.12 1.84 -12.41
CA GLY A 24 13.10 1.00 -11.71
C GLY A 24 12.53 0.31 -10.48
N ASN A 25 11.26 -0.10 -10.54
CA ASN A 25 10.55 -0.77 -9.46
C ASN A 25 10.55 0.02 -8.14
N THR A 26 10.71 1.34 -8.18
CA THR A 26 10.96 2.17 -6.99
C THR A 26 9.90 3.26 -6.84
N SER A 27 9.52 3.59 -5.60
CA SER A 27 8.72 4.78 -5.30
C SER A 27 8.97 5.29 -3.87
N TRP A 28 8.51 6.52 -3.60
CA TRP A 28 8.25 6.97 -2.24
C TRP A 28 6.87 6.53 -1.77
N VAL A 29 6.82 6.03 -0.55
CA VAL A 29 5.60 5.54 0.09
C VAL A 29 5.45 6.13 1.48
N ALA A 30 4.21 6.28 1.93
CA ALA A 30 3.90 6.68 3.31
C ALA A 30 3.05 5.62 4.01
N PRO A 31 3.38 5.26 5.28
CA PRO A 31 2.57 4.32 6.04
C PRO A 31 1.33 4.98 6.61
N LEU A 32 0.15 4.43 6.27
CA LEU A 32 -1.15 4.95 6.71
C LEU A 32 -1.69 4.21 7.93
N ALA A 33 -1.57 2.88 7.96
CA ALA A 33 -2.05 2.05 9.07
C ALA A 33 -1.41 0.66 9.05
N TRP A 34 -1.46 -0.03 10.19
CA TRP A 34 -1.27 -1.48 10.23
C TRP A 34 -2.51 -2.16 9.66
N HIS A 35 -2.34 -3.30 9.00
CA HIS A 35 -3.47 -4.08 8.51
C HIS A 35 -4.31 -4.60 9.69
N PRO A 36 -5.66 -4.54 9.63
CA PRO A 36 -6.52 -4.90 10.75
C PRO A 36 -6.38 -6.36 11.19
N GLU A 37 -6.29 -7.29 10.24
CA GLU A 37 -6.17 -8.74 10.53
C GLU A 37 -4.72 -9.28 10.44
N ASN A 38 -4.02 -9.00 9.34
CA ASN A 38 -2.67 -9.51 9.11
C ASN A 38 -1.60 -8.66 9.84
N ARG A 39 -1.18 -9.12 11.02
CA ARG A 39 -0.13 -8.46 11.84
C ARG A 39 1.20 -8.22 11.13
N ASN A 40 1.49 -8.95 10.05
CA ASN A 40 2.71 -8.80 9.26
C ASN A 40 2.54 -7.82 8.08
N ALA A 41 1.39 -7.17 7.91
CA ALA A 41 1.13 -6.25 6.80
C ALA A 41 0.95 -4.81 7.26
N VAL A 42 1.54 -3.88 6.52
CA VAL A 42 1.34 -2.43 6.66
C VAL A 42 0.71 -1.89 5.39
N ILE A 43 -0.30 -1.04 5.55
CA ILE A 43 -0.97 -0.33 4.46
C ILE A 43 -0.14 0.91 4.13
N LEU A 44 0.42 0.92 2.91
CA LEU A 44 1.19 2.03 2.38
C LEU A 44 0.45 2.69 1.23
N VAL A 45 0.61 4.00 1.11
CA VAL A 45 0.21 4.77 -0.08
C VAL A 45 1.43 5.06 -0.94
N ASP A 46 1.29 4.88 -2.25
CA ASP A 46 2.27 5.29 -3.26
C ASP A 46 2.15 6.80 -3.49
N LEU A 47 3.13 7.56 -3.00
CA LEU A 47 3.12 9.02 -3.09
C LEU A 47 3.30 9.53 -4.53
N ALA A 48 3.78 8.68 -5.44
CA ALA A 48 3.89 9.02 -6.86
C ALA A 48 2.56 8.87 -7.62
N GLY A 49 1.56 8.23 -7.01
CA GLY A 49 0.24 8.03 -7.61
C GLY A 49 -0.67 9.25 -7.51
N ASP A 50 -1.86 9.12 -8.10
CA ASP A 50 -2.97 10.06 -7.91
C ASP A 50 -3.75 9.67 -6.64
N ILE A 51 -3.73 10.55 -5.63
CA ILE A 51 -4.41 10.33 -4.34
C ILE A 51 -5.85 10.84 -4.32
N SER A 52 -6.33 11.51 -5.38
CA SER A 52 -7.68 12.06 -5.45
C SER A 52 -8.77 11.02 -5.12
N PRO A 53 -8.69 9.76 -5.58
CA PRO A 53 -9.67 8.74 -5.21
C PRO A 53 -9.78 8.53 -3.69
N LEU A 54 -8.68 8.60 -2.95
CA LEU A 54 -8.68 8.42 -1.48
C LEU A 54 -9.39 9.57 -0.76
N LEU A 55 -9.37 10.76 -1.35
CA LEU A 55 -10.01 11.95 -0.80
C LEU A 55 -11.51 11.95 -1.11
N GLU A 56 -11.86 11.62 -2.35
CA GLU A 56 -13.22 11.79 -2.90
C GLU A 56 -14.15 10.61 -2.64
N LEU A 57 -13.65 9.38 -2.77
CA LEU A 57 -14.48 8.17 -2.73
C LEU A 57 -14.62 7.60 -1.32
N ASP A 58 -15.68 6.83 -1.09
CA ASP A 58 -15.90 6.03 0.11
C ASP A 58 -15.11 4.71 0.06
N SER A 59 -15.08 3.99 1.19
CA SER A 59 -14.31 2.74 1.33
C SER A 59 -14.80 1.60 0.44
N ASP A 60 -16.10 1.49 0.17
CA ASP A 60 -16.66 0.39 -0.63
C ASP A 60 -16.29 0.59 -2.10
N THR A 61 -16.49 1.80 -2.62
CA THR A 61 -16.08 2.16 -3.99
C THR A 61 -14.57 2.04 -4.18
N LEU A 62 -13.77 2.44 -3.18
CA LEU A 62 -12.32 2.26 -3.21
C LEU A 62 -11.90 0.79 -3.21
N ARG A 63 -12.60 -0.06 -2.47
CA ARG A 63 -12.34 -1.50 -2.42
C ARG A 63 -12.62 -2.15 -3.76
N GLU A 64 -13.77 -1.88 -4.36
CA GLU A 64 -14.11 -2.37 -5.69
C GLU A 64 -13.02 -1.97 -6.70
N ARG A 65 -12.67 -0.68 -6.74
CA ARG A 65 -11.64 -0.14 -7.64
C ARG A 65 -10.24 -0.70 -7.39
N LEU A 66 -9.91 -1.08 -6.15
CA LEU A 66 -8.62 -1.71 -5.80
C LEU A 66 -8.52 -3.14 -6.36
N TYR A 67 -9.63 -3.87 -6.45
CA TYR A 67 -9.69 -5.24 -6.95
C TYR A 67 -10.08 -5.36 -8.42
N THR A 68 -10.48 -4.27 -9.08
CA THR A 68 -10.65 -4.19 -10.52
C THR A 68 -9.31 -4.20 -11.25
N ALA A 69 -9.17 -5.05 -12.26
CA ALA A 69 -7.96 -5.10 -13.07
C ALA A 69 -7.75 -3.78 -13.81
N LYS A 70 -6.49 -3.35 -13.97
CA LYS A 70 -6.16 -2.05 -14.60
C LYS A 70 -6.73 -1.88 -16.01
N ALA A 71 -6.89 -2.97 -16.77
CA ALA A 71 -7.48 -2.92 -18.11
C ALA A 71 -8.98 -2.58 -18.09
N ASP A 72 -9.66 -2.90 -16.99
CA ASP A 72 -11.11 -2.74 -16.83
C ASP A 72 -11.48 -1.44 -16.10
N LEU A 73 -10.49 -0.66 -15.64
CA LEU A 73 -10.71 0.64 -14.98
C LEU A 73 -11.12 1.75 -15.96
N GLY A 74 -10.90 1.58 -17.27
CA GLY A 74 -11.14 2.63 -18.27
C GLY A 74 -10.26 3.85 -18.00
N ASP A 75 -10.88 5.05 -17.95
CA ASP A 75 -10.18 6.32 -17.71
C ASP A 75 -9.89 6.59 -16.21
N ASN A 76 -10.34 5.70 -15.33
CA ASN A 76 -10.16 5.85 -13.89
C ASN A 76 -8.72 5.53 -13.45
N ALA A 77 -8.08 6.42 -12.69
CA ALA A 77 -6.81 6.14 -12.01
C ALA A 77 -6.92 4.96 -11.02
N ALA A 78 -5.92 4.08 -10.96
CA ALA A 78 -5.90 3.03 -9.94
C ALA A 78 -5.73 3.62 -8.53
N VAL A 79 -6.31 2.97 -7.51
CA VAL A 79 -6.13 3.39 -6.10
C VAL A 79 -4.65 3.22 -5.72
N PRO A 80 -3.94 4.27 -5.27
CA PRO A 80 -2.49 4.23 -5.04
C PRO A 80 -2.13 3.59 -3.69
N VAL A 81 -2.78 2.49 -3.33
CA VAL A 81 -2.59 1.79 -2.04
C VAL A 81 -2.01 0.41 -2.28
N LYS A 82 -1.09 0.00 -1.40
CA LYS A 82 -0.54 -1.36 -1.40
C LYS A 82 -0.21 -1.83 -0.01
N LEU A 83 -0.20 -3.15 0.16
CA LEU A 83 0.33 -3.79 1.36
C LEU A 83 1.83 -4.05 1.23
N VAL A 84 2.54 -3.86 2.34
CA VAL A 84 3.91 -4.35 2.50
C VAL A 84 3.92 -5.38 3.63
N HIS A 85 4.37 -6.59 3.30
CA HIS A 85 4.49 -7.70 4.23
C HIS A 85 5.88 -7.72 4.85
N ILE A 86 6.02 -7.38 6.13
CA ILE A 86 7.30 -7.26 6.83
C ILE A 86 8.04 -8.59 6.97
N ASN A 87 7.32 -9.72 6.89
CA ASN A 87 7.87 -11.07 6.94
C ASN A 87 8.28 -11.64 5.55
N LYS A 88 8.14 -10.87 4.47
CA LYS A 88 8.50 -11.27 3.10
C LYS A 88 9.71 -10.48 2.54
N CYS A 89 10.63 -10.11 3.41
CA CYS A 89 11.87 -9.38 3.09
C CYS A 89 11.66 -8.14 2.18
N PRO A 90 10.76 -7.20 2.54
CA PRO A 90 10.51 -6.02 1.71
C PRO A 90 11.69 -5.05 1.75
N VAL A 91 12.07 -4.52 0.59
CA VAL A 91 13.10 -3.48 0.51
C VAL A 91 12.50 -2.15 0.94
N LEU A 92 12.87 -1.67 2.13
CA LEU A 92 12.49 -0.37 2.68
C LEU A 92 13.73 0.40 3.10
N ALA A 93 13.76 1.70 2.81
CA ALA A 93 14.81 2.61 3.26
C ALA A 93 14.24 3.99 3.61
N GLN A 94 15.05 4.83 4.25
CA GLN A 94 14.65 6.20 4.57
C GLN A 94 14.50 7.04 3.29
N ALA A 95 13.61 8.05 3.29
CA ALA A 95 13.34 8.87 2.11
C ALA A 95 14.60 9.45 1.43
N ASN A 96 15.61 9.85 2.21
CA ASN A 96 16.88 10.41 1.72
C ASN A 96 17.79 9.39 1.00
N THR A 97 17.49 8.09 1.06
CA THR A 97 18.22 7.05 0.33
C THR A 97 18.00 7.18 -1.18
N LEU A 98 16.83 7.68 -1.60
CA LEU A 98 16.57 8.06 -2.99
C LEU A 98 16.97 9.53 -3.17
N ARG A 99 18.18 9.74 -3.69
CA ARG A 99 18.74 11.06 -3.94
C ARG A 99 18.03 11.75 -5.11
N PRO A 100 18.07 13.09 -5.21
CA PRO A 100 17.43 13.82 -6.31
C PRO A 100 17.84 13.30 -7.69
N GLU A 101 19.13 13.05 -7.92
CA GLU A 101 19.66 12.55 -9.19
C GLU A 101 19.17 11.13 -9.54
N ASP A 102 18.93 10.29 -8.52
CA ASP A 102 18.36 8.95 -8.72
C ASP A 102 16.87 9.01 -9.01
N ALA A 103 16.15 9.94 -8.37
CA ALA A 103 14.73 10.16 -8.63
C ALA A 103 14.52 10.67 -10.07
N ASP A 104 15.34 11.63 -10.52
CA ASP A 104 15.30 12.14 -11.89
C ASP A 104 15.61 11.04 -12.91
N ARG A 105 16.64 10.23 -12.64
CA ARG A 105 17.00 9.06 -13.48
C ARG A 105 15.86 8.03 -13.58
N LEU A 106 15.07 7.87 -12.52
CA LEU A 106 13.95 6.93 -12.46
C LEU A 106 12.60 7.54 -12.86
N GLY A 107 12.55 8.82 -13.21
CA GLY A 107 11.32 9.53 -13.57
C GLY A 107 10.36 9.74 -12.39
N ILE A 108 10.86 9.76 -11.14
CA ILE A 108 10.06 9.92 -9.93
C ILE A 108 10.01 11.40 -9.57
N ASN A 109 8.84 12.03 -9.71
CA ASN A 109 8.64 13.43 -9.32
C ASN A 109 8.59 13.57 -7.78
N ARG A 110 9.70 14.03 -7.19
CA ARG A 110 9.81 14.21 -5.73
C ARG A 110 8.87 15.30 -5.19
N GLN A 111 8.64 16.37 -5.95
CA GLN A 111 7.77 17.46 -5.49
C GLN A 111 6.33 16.98 -5.39
N HIS A 112 5.83 16.28 -6.42
CA HIS A 112 4.51 15.63 -6.41
C HIS A 112 4.34 14.71 -5.19
N CYS A 113 5.35 13.91 -4.87
CA CYS A 113 5.30 13.03 -3.71
C CYS A 113 5.24 13.81 -2.37
N LEU A 114 5.95 14.93 -2.25
CA LEU A 114 5.91 15.79 -1.07
C LEU A 114 4.56 16.49 -0.92
N ASP A 115 3.99 16.95 -2.02
CA ASP A 115 2.68 17.60 -2.06
C ASP A 115 1.58 16.62 -1.63
N ASN A 116 1.60 15.40 -2.19
CA ASN A 116 0.70 14.32 -1.77
C ASN A 116 0.87 13.97 -0.29
N LEU A 117 2.10 13.87 0.21
CA LEU A 117 2.36 13.61 1.62
C LEU A 117 1.77 14.69 2.53
N LYS A 118 1.90 15.96 2.13
CA LYS A 118 1.32 17.09 2.88
C LYS A 118 -0.21 16.97 2.92
N ILE A 119 -0.83 16.74 1.77
CA ILE A 119 -2.30 16.56 1.66
C ILE A 119 -2.76 15.40 2.55
N LEU A 120 -2.09 14.25 2.52
CA LEU A 120 -2.44 13.09 3.36
C LEU A 120 -2.34 13.39 4.86
N ARG A 121 -1.34 14.17 5.28
CA ARG A 121 -1.19 14.59 6.68
C ARG A 121 -2.29 15.56 7.13
N GLU A 122 -2.75 16.42 6.22
CA GLU A 122 -3.86 17.35 6.46
C GLU A 122 -5.24 16.65 6.42
N ASN A 123 -5.30 15.41 5.89
CA ASN A 123 -6.53 14.64 5.70
C ASN A 123 -6.49 13.29 6.45
N PRO A 124 -6.50 13.30 7.81
CA PRO A 124 -6.38 12.09 8.62
C PRO A 124 -7.52 11.07 8.38
N GLN A 125 -8.69 11.52 7.91
CA GLN A 125 -9.83 10.68 7.57
C GLN A 125 -9.51 9.63 6.50
N VAL A 126 -8.48 9.85 5.67
CA VAL A 126 -8.01 8.86 4.69
C VAL A 126 -7.54 7.57 5.37
N ARG A 127 -6.98 7.65 6.59
CA ARG A 127 -6.53 6.47 7.33
C ARG A 127 -7.68 5.53 7.65
N GLU A 128 -8.81 6.08 8.09
CA GLU A 128 -10.00 5.30 8.45
C GLU A 128 -10.55 4.57 7.22
N LYS A 129 -10.65 5.28 6.08
CA LYS A 129 -11.06 4.67 4.81
C LYS A 129 -10.17 3.51 4.40
N VAL A 130 -8.84 3.68 4.42
CA VAL A 130 -7.94 2.60 3.99
C VAL A 130 -7.95 1.40 4.93
N VAL A 131 -8.15 1.61 6.24
CA VAL A 131 -8.33 0.49 7.17
C VAL A 131 -9.62 -0.27 6.87
N ALA A 132 -10.72 0.44 6.61
CA ALA A 132 -12.01 -0.18 6.26
C ALA A 132 -11.94 -1.02 4.97
N ILE A 133 -11.19 -0.56 3.95
CA ILE A 133 -10.96 -1.33 2.70
C ILE A 133 -10.44 -2.74 3.00
N PHE A 134 -9.48 -2.88 3.92
CA PHE A 134 -8.83 -4.15 4.26
C PHE A 134 -9.48 -4.91 5.42
N ALA A 135 -10.42 -4.30 6.16
CA ALA A 135 -11.15 -4.96 7.24
C ALA A 135 -12.34 -5.78 6.72
N GLU A 136 -12.99 -5.31 5.65
CA GLU A 136 -14.23 -5.89 5.13
C GLU A 136 -14.01 -6.61 3.79
N ALA A 137 -12.79 -7.07 3.52
CA ALA A 137 -12.54 -7.87 2.33
C ALA A 137 -13.40 -9.14 2.43
N GLU A 138 -14.29 -9.36 1.45
CA GLU A 138 -15.16 -10.54 1.46
C GLU A 138 -14.30 -11.80 1.56
N PRO A 139 -14.61 -12.71 2.50
CA PRO A 139 -13.89 -13.96 2.59
C PRO A 139 -14.12 -14.76 1.31
N PHE A 140 -13.03 -15.13 0.63
CA PHE A 140 -13.08 -16.11 -0.44
C PHE A 140 -13.77 -17.39 0.07
N THR A 141 -14.66 -17.96 -0.74
CA THR A 141 -15.21 -19.29 -0.45
C THR A 141 -14.05 -20.29 -0.36
N PRO A 142 -13.79 -20.91 0.81
CA PRO A 142 -12.68 -21.83 0.97
C PRO A 142 -12.82 -23.03 0.03
N SER A 143 -11.70 -23.53 -0.49
CA SER A 143 -11.71 -24.75 -1.31
C SER A 143 -11.85 -25.99 -0.43
N ASP A 144 -12.62 -26.97 -0.91
CA ASP A 144 -12.74 -28.30 -0.28
C ASP A 144 -11.48 -29.17 -0.49
N ASN A 145 -10.58 -28.79 -1.40
CA ASN A 145 -9.32 -29.50 -1.59
C ASN A 145 -8.35 -29.17 -0.44
N VAL A 146 -7.98 -30.19 0.35
CA VAL A 146 -7.06 -30.08 1.48
C VAL A 146 -5.72 -29.42 1.11
N ASP A 147 -5.23 -29.65 -0.11
CA ASP A 147 -3.97 -29.07 -0.59
C ASP A 147 -4.03 -27.53 -0.69
N ALA A 148 -5.23 -26.96 -0.84
CA ALA A 148 -5.45 -25.51 -0.92
C ALA A 148 -5.68 -24.84 0.44
N GLN A 149 -5.68 -25.58 1.54
CA GLN A 149 -6.07 -25.10 2.87
C GLN A 149 -4.89 -24.62 3.75
N LEU A 150 -3.68 -24.54 3.20
CA LEU A 150 -2.47 -24.12 3.93
C LEU A 150 -2.63 -22.76 4.65
N TYR A 151 -3.41 -21.84 4.08
CA TYR A 151 -3.61 -20.49 4.63
C TYR A 151 -4.91 -20.33 5.45
N ASN A 152 -5.64 -21.43 5.74
CA ASN A 152 -6.88 -21.39 6.54
C ASN A 152 -6.66 -21.13 8.04
N GLY A 153 -5.42 -21.16 8.51
CA GLY A 153 -5.07 -20.87 9.90
C GLY A 153 -3.80 -21.58 10.34
N PHE A 154 -3.27 -21.17 11.49
CA PHE A 154 -2.19 -21.90 12.14
C PHE A 154 -2.74 -23.10 12.93
N PHE A 155 -1.97 -24.19 12.99
CA PHE A 155 -2.29 -25.30 13.87
C PHE A 155 -2.12 -24.90 15.34
N ALA A 156 -3.04 -25.34 16.20
CA ALA A 156 -2.90 -25.19 17.64
C ALA A 156 -1.77 -26.09 18.18
N ALA A 157 -1.11 -25.65 19.25
CA ALA A 157 -0.22 -26.52 20.00
C ALA A 157 -1.05 -27.67 20.60
N ARG A 158 -0.52 -28.90 20.55
CA ARG A 158 -1.08 -30.01 21.32
C ARG A 158 -0.74 -29.81 22.79
N GLU A 159 -1.75 -29.85 23.65
CA GLU A 159 -1.59 -30.06 25.10
C GLU A 159 -1.17 -31.51 25.38
#